data_AF-A0A1G1F874-F1
#
_entry.id   AF-A0A1G1F874-F1
#
_cell.length_a   1.000
_cell.length_b   1.000
_cell.length_c   1.000
_cell.angle_alpha   90.00
_cell.angle_beta   90.00
_cell.angle_gamma   90.00
#
_symmetry.space_group_name_H-M   'P 1'
#
loop_
_entity.id
_entity.type
_entity.pdbx_description
1 polymer ?
#
loop_
_entity_poly.entity_id
_entity_poly.type
_entity_poly.pdbx_seq_one_letter_code
_entity_poly.pdbx_strand_id
1 'polypeptide(L)'
;MPLTFIDIERQKNWRIAIFFVALMVIYVVMGIVLVSAVFPFPLEAPPRLWATVIAASVLIAAIHFWFSSSDAVDTVVRTLNARPPDPNDGVHNTLMNIMHEIHVVTGNRRHIRSAVIPSLSMNALAVADLRGNALIGITEGLLARLTRPQLEAVVAHEAHHILSGDCLETTVAASLFGTYSAALEKLGRATRGRAFASPAPVVAWLLLRLSHLLQMFISREREYRADAASVRMTRNPVALAETLFSLSRSWRGAGFIGSGLEMLCIVNPRASSLDESEGFFSDLLSTHPPLKKRIDVMLKMARVSIAELHARSEKRDPPQLLPEEPAGPSYYAMNPKQEWQGPFSFAEFAVLPWLSPLTWISAGTGTDQAVDRAWQHPELTTLFHARLSATEQVSSDAACPSCAQPLVVRNFERTQIRQCSFCGGMLIENQKIARILARAPRSCSERVQALAQATLNHHQFNRVARNRQGNPRRQPGVPLLACPKCANPMSRGFYSYAHLVEVDRCSFCNHTWFDQDELEMLQCIIQNRMKPEINLPTMEERA
;
A
#
# COMPACT_ATOMS: atom_id res chain seq x y z
N MET A 1 4.67 0.42 -50.15
CA MET A 1 3.83 -0.79 -50.13
C MET A 1 3.45 -1.05 -48.67
N PRO A 2 2.21 -1.44 -48.34
CA PRO A 2 1.90 -1.90 -46.99
C PRO A 2 2.79 -3.10 -46.67
N LEU A 3 3.45 -3.09 -45.51
CA LEU A 3 4.27 -4.21 -45.05
C LEU A 3 3.41 -5.46 -44.97
N THR A 4 3.87 -6.57 -45.55
CA THR A 4 3.19 -7.85 -45.40
C THR A 4 3.36 -8.37 -43.97
N PHE A 5 2.50 -9.29 -43.53
CA PHE A 5 2.64 -9.95 -42.24
C PHE A 5 4.02 -10.60 -42.06
N ILE A 6 4.57 -11.16 -43.14
CA ILE A 6 5.90 -11.78 -43.17
C ILE A 6 7.00 -10.72 -42.96
N ASP A 7 6.85 -9.54 -43.56
CA ASP A 7 7.80 -8.43 -43.37
C ASP A 7 7.79 -7.92 -41.94
N ILE A 8 6.61 -7.85 -41.32
CA ILE A 8 6.45 -7.48 -39.91
C ILE A 8 7.16 -8.50 -39.01
N GLU A 9 6.90 -9.79 -39.21
CA GLU A 9 7.52 -10.84 -38.39
C GLU A 9 9.04 -10.92 -38.58
N ARG A 10 9.51 -10.70 -39.80
CA ARG A 10 10.95 -10.63 -40.12
C ARG A 10 11.61 -9.43 -39.45
N GLN A 11 10.97 -8.25 -39.46
CA GLN A 11 11.47 -7.07 -38.75
C GLN A 11 11.55 -7.32 -37.24
N LYS A 12 10.58 -8.05 -36.66
CA LYS A 12 10.61 -8.39 -35.23
C LYS A 12 11.78 -9.29 -34.85
N ASN A 13 11.95 -10.39 -35.59
CA ASN A 13 13.05 -11.32 -35.35
C ASN A 13 14.40 -10.64 -35.53
N TRP A 14 14.52 -9.72 -36.50
CA TRP A 14 15.73 -8.94 -36.71
C TRP A 14 16.01 -7.99 -35.53
N ARG A 15 14.99 -7.33 -34.97
CA ARG A 15 15.14 -6.46 -33.78
C ARG A 15 15.54 -7.24 -32.54
N ILE A 16 14.91 -8.39 -32.29
CA ILE A 16 15.30 -9.27 -31.18
C ILE A 16 16.74 -9.75 -31.35
N ALA A 17 17.15 -10.09 -32.58
CA ALA A 17 18.54 -10.42 -32.88
C ALA A 17 19.50 -9.24 -32.62
N ILE A 18 19.10 -8.00 -32.91
CA ILE A 18 19.88 -6.81 -32.56
C ILE A 18 20.06 -6.69 -31.04
N PHE A 19 19.01 -6.93 -30.24
CA PHE A 19 19.13 -6.91 -28.79
C PHE A 19 20.11 -7.97 -28.29
N PHE A 20 20.08 -9.18 -28.87
CA PHE A 20 21.03 -10.24 -28.56
C PHE A 20 22.47 -9.86 -28.91
N VAL A 21 22.70 -9.29 -30.11
CA VAL A 21 24.03 -8.82 -30.54
C VAL A 21 24.52 -7.68 -29.64
N ALA A 22 23.65 -6.74 -29.29
CA ALA A 22 24.00 -5.63 -28.39
C ALA A 22 24.41 -6.14 -27.00
N LEU A 23 23.68 -7.12 -26.45
CA LEU A 23 24.01 -7.78 -25.20
C LEU A 23 25.36 -8.51 -25.29
N MET A 24 25.61 -9.22 -26.39
CA MET A 24 26.90 -9.88 -26.64
C MET A 24 28.05 -8.88 -26.64
N VAL A 25 27.91 -7.76 -27.36
CA VAL A 25 28.93 -6.68 -27.40
C VAL A 25 29.19 -6.13 -26.00
N ILE A 26 28.15 -5.91 -25.19
CA ILE A 26 28.30 -5.48 -23.79
C ILE A 26 29.16 -6.46 -22.98
N TYR A 27 28.86 -7.75 -23.05
CA TYR A 27 29.62 -8.75 -22.29
C TYR A 27 31.06 -8.87 -22.78
N VAL A 28 31.32 -8.67 -24.08
CA VAL A 28 32.68 -8.63 -24.62
C VAL A 28 33.42 -7.40 -24.11
N VAL A 29 32.81 -6.21 -24.14
CA VAL A 29 33.39 -4.98 -23.60
C VAL A 29 33.68 -5.12 -22.10
N MET A 30 32.75 -5.69 -21.33
CA MET A 30 32.96 -5.96 -19.91
C MET A 30 34.11 -6.94 -19.68
N GLY A 31 34.23 -7.97 -20.51
CA GLY A 31 35.36 -8.90 -20.50
C GLY A 31 36.70 -8.20 -20.76
N ILE A 32 36.77 -7.37 -21.81
CA ILE A 32 37.96 -6.55 -22.14
C ILE A 32 38.35 -5.66 -20.96
N VAL A 33 37.37 -4.99 -20.36
CA VAL A 33 37.54 -4.11 -19.20
C VAL A 33 38.13 -4.88 -18.01
N LEU A 34 37.58 -6.07 -17.70
CA LEU A 34 38.07 -6.91 -16.61
C LEU A 34 39.51 -7.39 -16.86
N VAL A 35 39.84 -7.77 -18.08
CA VAL A 35 41.21 -8.13 -18.47
C VAL A 35 42.15 -6.94 -18.32
N SER A 36 41.75 -5.75 -18.77
CA SER A 36 42.56 -4.53 -18.67
C SER A 36 42.81 -4.05 -17.23
N ALA A 37 41.96 -4.46 -16.28
CA ALA A 37 42.16 -4.19 -14.86
C ALA A 37 43.25 -5.07 -14.24
N VAL A 38 43.53 -6.23 -14.83
CA VAL A 38 44.54 -7.19 -14.37
C VAL A 38 45.84 -7.07 -15.18
N PHE A 39 45.74 -6.72 -16.47
CA PHE A 39 46.85 -6.56 -17.40
C PHE A 39 46.96 -5.11 -17.88
N PRO A 40 48.05 -4.38 -17.55
CA PRO A 40 48.20 -2.97 -17.94
C PRO A 40 48.35 -2.76 -19.46
N PHE A 41 48.79 -3.79 -20.20
CA PHE A 41 48.83 -3.81 -21.68
C PHE A 41 47.96 -4.95 -22.22
N PRO A 42 46.62 -4.80 -22.25
CA PRO A 42 45.72 -5.90 -22.57
C PRO A 42 45.88 -6.40 -24.02
N LEU A 43 46.28 -5.53 -24.94
CA LEU A 43 46.48 -5.88 -26.36
C LEU A 43 47.65 -6.85 -26.58
N GLU A 44 48.58 -6.97 -25.62
CA GLU A 44 49.69 -7.94 -25.67
C GLU A 44 49.33 -9.31 -25.06
N ALA A 45 48.11 -9.45 -24.53
CA ALA A 45 47.65 -10.71 -23.95
C ALA A 45 47.58 -11.82 -25.01
N PRO A 46 47.82 -13.10 -24.63
CA PRO A 46 47.88 -14.19 -25.58
C PRO A 46 46.54 -14.35 -26.34
N PRO A 47 46.55 -14.62 -27.66
CA PRO A 47 45.33 -14.76 -28.46
C PRO A 47 44.32 -15.77 -27.90
N ARG A 48 44.80 -16.81 -27.21
CA ARG A 48 43.97 -17.80 -26.52
C ARG A 48 43.12 -17.16 -25.41
N LEU A 49 43.65 -16.21 -24.65
CA LEU A 49 42.90 -15.50 -23.62
C LEU A 49 41.74 -14.72 -24.25
N TRP A 50 42.00 -13.97 -25.32
CA TRP A 50 40.94 -13.24 -26.03
C TRP A 50 39.87 -14.15 -26.60
N ALA A 51 40.25 -15.30 -27.17
CA ALA A 51 39.29 -16.30 -27.63
C ALA A 51 38.44 -16.85 -26.47
N THR A 52 39.03 -17.13 -25.30
CA THR A 52 38.27 -17.56 -24.12
C THR A 52 37.34 -16.49 -23.57
N VAL A 53 37.75 -15.22 -23.57
CA VAL A 53 36.93 -14.10 -23.11
C VAL A 53 35.72 -13.92 -24.02
N ILE A 54 35.93 -13.90 -25.34
CA ILE A 54 34.84 -13.79 -26.31
C ILE A 54 33.88 -14.98 -26.19
N ALA A 55 34.39 -16.21 -26.13
CA ALA A 55 33.58 -17.41 -25.97
C ALA A 55 32.75 -17.38 -24.67
N ALA A 56 33.37 -16.98 -23.56
CA ALA A 56 32.68 -16.81 -22.27
C ALA A 56 31.62 -15.71 -22.34
N SER A 57 31.92 -14.56 -22.95
CA SER A 57 30.97 -13.45 -23.12
C SER A 57 29.76 -13.86 -23.97
N VAL A 58 29.97 -14.60 -25.05
CA VAL A 58 28.88 -15.15 -25.89
C VAL A 58 28.03 -16.15 -25.10
N LEU A 59 28.66 -17.06 -24.36
CA LEU A 59 27.95 -18.04 -23.54
C LEU A 59 27.11 -17.37 -22.45
N ILE A 60 27.69 -16.40 -21.73
CA ILE A 60 26.98 -15.65 -20.68
C ILE A 60 25.85 -14.83 -21.31
N ALA A 61 26.07 -14.18 -22.46
CA ALA A 61 25.02 -13.45 -23.19
C ALA A 61 23.87 -14.38 -23.60
N ALA A 62 24.17 -15.58 -24.10
CA ALA A 62 23.17 -16.58 -24.46
C ALA A 62 22.36 -17.06 -23.26
N ILE A 63 23.02 -17.39 -22.15
CA ILE A 63 22.36 -17.78 -20.90
C ILE A 63 21.48 -16.64 -20.38
N HIS A 64 22.02 -15.43 -20.30
CA HIS A 64 21.28 -14.27 -19.82
C HIS A 64 20.07 -13.95 -20.70
N PHE A 65 20.26 -13.94 -22.03
CA PHE A 65 19.16 -13.75 -22.97
C PHE A 65 18.08 -14.81 -22.83
N TRP A 66 18.47 -16.08 -22.73
CA TRP A 66 17.54 -17.20 -22.56
C TRP A 66 16.68 -17.03 -21.30
N PHE A 67 17.29 -16.79 -20.15
CA PHE A 67 16.55 -16.60 -18.90
C PHE A 67 15.68 -15.34 -18.90
N SER A 68 16.22 -14.23 -19.42
CA SER A 68 15.52 -12.95 -19.44
C SER A 68 14.33 -12.94 -20.42
N SER A 69 14.43 -13.63 -21.55
CA SER A 69 13.37 -13.67 -22.56
C SER A 69 12.33 -14.78 -22.35
N SER A 70 12.71 -15.86 -21.66
CA SER A 70 11.82 -17.01 -21.42
C SER A 70 10.85 -16.82 -20.27
N ASP A 71 11.26 -16.17 -19.17
CA ASP A 71 10.46 -16.04 -17.94
C ASP A 71 10.12 -14.57 -17.64
N ALA A 72 10.01 -13.75 -18.69
CA ALA A 72 9.83 -12.30 -18.57
C ALA A 72 8.48 -11.96 -17.91
N VAL A 73 7.39 -12.66 -18.25
CA VAL A 73 6.06 -12.46 -17.66
C VAL A 73 6.10 -12.70 -16.15
N ASP A 74 6.65 -13.84 -15.72
CA ASP A 74 6.71 -14.19 -14.30
C ASP A 74 7.63 -13.27 -13.50
N THR A 75 8.65 -12.71 -14.15
CA THR A 75 9.53 -11.70 -13.55
C THR A 75 8.74 -10.42 -13.28
N VAL A 76 7.98 -9.92 -14.25
CA VAL A 76 7.15 -8.71 -14.07
C VAL A 76 6.07 -8.92 -13.01
N VAL A 77 5.40 -10.08 -13.00
CA VAL A 77 4.40 -10.43 -11.98
C VAL A 77 5.00 -10.35 -10.58
N ARG A 78 6.18 -10.93 -10.38
CA ARG A 78 6.88 -10.90 -9.08
C ARG A 78 7.35 -9.50 -8.71
N THR A 79 7.90 -8.74 -9.66
CA THR A 79 8.41 -7.38 -9.41
C THR A 79 7.29 -6.42 -9.00
N LEU A 80 6.11 -6.55 -9.61
CA LEU A 80 4.96 -5.66 -9.34
C LEU A 80 4.00 -6.22 -8.28
N ASN A 81 4.30 -7.39 -7.70
CA ASN A 81 3.41 -8.10 -6.77
C ASN A 81 1.99 -8.26 -7.36
N ALA A 82 1.93 -8.54 -8.67
CA ALA A 82 0.66 -8.68 -9.38
C ALA A 82 -0.01 -10.00 -8.98
N ARG A 83 -1.34 -9.97 -8.79
CA ARG A 83 -2.15 -11.10 -8.32
C ARG A 83 -3.27 -11.40 -9.31
N PRO A 84 -3.78 -12.63 -9.38
CA PRO A 84 -5.00 -12.90 -10.15
C PRO A 84 -6.16 -12.04 -9.61
N PRO A 85 -7.10 -11.61 -10.47
CA PRO A 85 -8.30 -10.91 -10.03
C PRO A 85 -9.12 -11.78 -9.06
N ASP A 86 -9.65 -11.17 -8.01
CA ASP A 86 -10.51 -11.84 -7.03
C ASP A 86 -11.95 -11.99 -7.60
N PRO A 87 -12.46 -13.22 -7.81
CA PRO A 87 -13.81 -13.42 -8.31
C PRO A 87 -14.93 -12.90 -7.40
N ASN A 88 -14.65 -12.65 -6.11
CA ASN A 88 -15.62 -12.16 -5.15
C ASN A 88 -15.73 -10.64 -5.10
N ASP A 89 -14.82 -9.92 -5.76
CA ASP A 89 -14.86 -8.46 -5.87
C ASP A 89 -15.58 -8.05 -7.16
N GLY A 90 -16.60 -7.19 -7.05
CA GLY A 90 -17.39 -6.70 -8.19
C GLY A 90 -16.58 -5.94 -9.23
N VAL A 91 -15.54 -5.20 -8.82
CA VAL A 91 -14.67 -4.46 -9.75
C VAL A 91 -13.78 -5.43 -10.52
N HIS A 92 -13.23 -6.45 -9.84
CA HIS A 92 -12.46 -7.51 -10.46
C HIS A 92 -13.29 -8.39 -11.39
N ASN A 93 -14.55 -8.66 -11.04
CA ASN A 93 -15.49 -9.36 -11.92
C ASN A 93 -15.74 -8.58 -13.21
N THR A 94 -15.86 -7.25 -13.12
CA THR A 94 -15.99 -6.39 -14.31
C THR A 94 -14.78 -6.51 -15.24
N LEU A 95 -13.57 -6.55 -14.67
CA LEU A 95 -12.36 -6.80 -15.44
C LEU A 95 -12.40 -8.19 -16.11
N MET A 96 -12.76 -9.24 -15.38
CA MET A 96 -12.84 -10.61 -15.94
C MET A 96 -13.83 -10.71 -17.09
N ASN A 97 -14.98 -10.04 -16.99
CA ASN A 97 -15.98 -9.97 -18.07
C ASN A 97 -15.43 -9.24 -19.31
N ILE A 98 -14.79 -8.09 -19.13
CA ILE A 98 -14.15 -7.34 -20.22
C ILE A 98 -13.07 -8.19 -20.89
N MET A 99 -12.23 -8.87 -20.11
CA MET A 99 -11.20 -9.77 -20.66
C MET A 99 -11.81 -10.86 -21.53
N HIS A 100 -12.90 -11.47 -21.09
CA HIS A 100 -13.64 -12.47 -21.86
C HIS A 100 -14.17 -11.90 -23.18
N GLU A 101 -14.79 -10.71 -23.15
CA GLU A 101 -15.30 -10.02 -24.33
C GLU A 101 -14.17 -9.72 -25.34
N ILE A 102 -13.00 -9.28 -24.85
CA ILE A 102 -11.84 -9.04 -25.69
C ILE A 102 -11.28 -10.34 -26.29
N HIS A 103 -11.26 -11.47 -25.55
CA HIS A 103 -10.90 -12.76 -26.15
C HIS A 103 -11.87 -13.15 -27.26
N VAL A 104 -13.16 -12.89 -27.11
CA VAL A 104 -14.17 -13.17 -28.15
C VAL A 104 -13.94 -12.29 -29.37
N VAL A 105 -13.81 -10.97 -29.21
CA VAL A 105 -13.60 -10.01 -30.33
C VAL A 105 -12.30 -10.31 -31.09
N THR A 106 -11.28 -10.79 -30.40
CA THR A 106 -9.99 -11.12 -30.99
C THR A 106 -9.93 -12.52 -31.61
N GLY A 107 -11.01 -13.30 -31.50
CA GLY A 107 -11.12 -14.66 -32.03
C GLY A 107 -10.25 -15.67 -31.29
N ASN A 108 -9.97 -15.42 -30.01
CA ASN A 108 -9.14 -16.24 -29.13
C ASN A 108 -7.78 -16.65 -29.74
N ARG A 109 -7.20 -15.75 -30.56
CA ARG A 109 -5.91 -15.99 -31.27
C ARG A 109 -4.75 -16.27 -30.32
N ARG A 110 -4.81 -15.71 -29.11
CA ARG A 110 -3.83 -15.91 -28.05
C ARG A 110 -4.54 -15.83 -26.71
N HIS A 111 -4.24 -16.76 -25.81
CA HIS A 111 -4.76 -16.74 -24.46
C HIS A 111 -4.03 -15.65 -23.65
N ILE A 112 -4.77 -14.62 -23.23
CA ILE A 112 -4.23 -13.48 -22.46
C ILE A 112 -4.74 -13.57 -21.03
N ARG A 113 -3.83 -13.67 -20.06
CA ARG A 113 -4.16 -13.67 -18.63
C ARG A 113 -4.36 -12.22 -18.15
N SER A 114 -5.19 -12.01 -17.14
CA SER A 114 -5.31 -10.73 -16.43
C SER A 114 -4.71 -10.84 -15.03
N ALA A 115 -4.05 -9.77 -14.56
CA ALA A 115 -3.62 -9.63 -13.19
C ALA A 115 -3.87 -8.21 -12.66
N VAL A 116 -4.07 -8.12 -11.35
CA VAL A 116 -4.26 -6.87 -10.61
C VAL A 116 -2.99 -6.53 -9.86
N ILE A 117 -2.55 -5.28 -9.98
CA ILE A 117 -1.36 -4.74 -9.34
C ILE A 117 -1.83 -3.89 -8.13
N PRO A 118 -1.44 -4.24 -6.89
CA PRO A 118 -1.91 -3.56 -5.68
C PRO A 118 -1.23 -2.19 -5.51
N SER A 119 -1.62 -1.22 -6.33
CA SER A 119 -1.06 0.13 -6.38
C SER A 119 -2.14 1.18 -6.66
N LEU A 120 -2.03 2.33 -5.99
CA LEU A 120 -2.92 3.48 -6.20
C LEU A 120 -2.66 4.24 -7.52
N SER A 121 -1.60 3.87 -8.24
CA SER A 121 -1.26 4.46 -9.53
C SER A 121 -2.36 4.21 -10.55
N MET A 122 -2.50 5.12 -11.51
CA MET A 122 -3.35 4.91 -12.67
C MET A 122 -2.50 4.44 -13.85
N ASN A 123 -2.39 3.12 -14.04
CA ASN A 123 -1.66 2.55 -15.16
C ASN A 123 -2.15 1.14 -15.53
N ALA A 124 -1.89 0.75 -16.76
CA ALA A 124 -2.07 -0.62 -17.24
C ALA A 124 -0.84 -0.99 -18.08
N LEU A 125 -0.54 -2.28 -18.16
CA LEU A 125 0.60 -2.79 -18.91
C LEU A 125 0.30 -4.12 -19.58
N ALA A 126 0.91 -4.34 -20.73
CA ALA A 126 0.92 -5.61 -21.45
C ALA A 126 2.30 -6.24 -21.41
N VAL A 127 2.36 -7.55 -21.13
CA VAL A 127 3.61 -8.32 -21.07
C VAL A 127 3.46 -9.63 -21.83
N ALA A 128 4.50 -10.02 -22.58
CA ALA A 128 4.55 -11.28 -23.31
C ALA A 128 5.96 -11.87 -23.33
N ASP A 129 6.09 -13.20 -23.32
CA ASP A 129 7.38 -13.89 -23.39
C ASP A 129 7.52 -14.80 -24.63
N LEU A 130 8.73 -15.32 -24.85
CA LEU A 130 9.03 -16.24 -25.96
C LEU A 130 8.39 -17.63 -25.77
N ARG A 131 7.91 -17.97 -24.58
CA ARG A 131 7.19 -19.22 -24.30
C ARG A 131 5.72 -19.16 -24.68
N GLY A 132 5.25 -18.01 -25.18
CA GLY A 132 3.88 -17.81 -25.61
C GLY A 132 2.96 -17.26 -24.53
N ASN A 133 3.44 -17.06 -23.30
CA ASN A 133 2.64 -16.46 -22.24
C ASN A 133 2.35 -14.99 -22.56
N ALA A 134 1.16 -14.54 -22.17
CA ALA A 134 0.75 -13.16 -22.28
C ALA A 134 -0.09 -12.75 -21.07
N LEU A 135 0.12 -11.53 -20.58
CA LEU A 135 -0.51 -10.97 -19.40
C LEU A 135 -0.85 -9.50 -19.61
N ILE A 136 -2.06 -9.09 -19.22
CA ILE A 136 -2.44 -7.69 -19.02
C ILE A 136 -2.48 -7.43 -17.52
N GLY A 137 -1.63 -6.53 -17.04
CA GLY A 137 -1.58 -6.07 -15.65
C GLY A 137 -2.30 -4.74 -15.51
N ILE A 138 -3.22 -4.64 -14.55
CA ILE A 138 -4.00 -3.41 -14.30
C ILE A 138 -3.85 -3.01 -12.84
N THR A 139 -3.61 -1.73 -12.58
CA THR A 139 -3.47 -1.24 -11.21
C THR A 139 -4.83 -1.04 -10.53
N GLU A 140 -4.89 -1.26 -9.22
CA GLU A 140 -6.08 -0.98 -8.39
C GLU A 140 -6.57 0.47 -8.56
N GLY A 141 -5.63 1.42 -8.62
CA GLY A 141 -5.95 2.83 -8.82
C GLY A 141 -6.60 3.13 -10.18
N LEU A 142 -6.38 2.31 -11.21
CA LEU A 142 -7.04 2.43 -12.51
C LEU A 142 -8.42 1.77 -12.47
N LEU A 143 -8.51 0.55 -11.91
CA LEU A 143 -9.77 -0.18 -11.75
C LEU A 143 -10.82 0.60 -10.95
N ALA A 144 -10.39 1.27 -9.88
CA ALA A 144 -11.29 2.04 -9.02
C ALA A 144 -11.81 3.35 -9.67
N ARG A 145 -11.21 3.82 -10.77
CA ARG A 145 -11.49 5.15 -11.34
C ARG A 145 -12.07 5.12 -12.75
N LEU A 146 -11.80 4.08 -13.53
CA LEU A 146 -12.34 3.97 -14.89
C LEU A 146 -13.76 3.39 -14.87
N THR A 147 -14.60 3.90 -15.77
CA THR A 147 -15.88 3.26 -16.06
C THR A 147 -15.67 2.00 -16.89
N ARG A 148 -16.67 1.12 -16.97
CA ARG A 148 -16.60 -0.10 -17.79
C ARG A 148 -16.18 0.18 -19.26
N PRO A 149 -16.76 1.16 -19.99
CA PRO A 149 -16.32 1.48 -21.36
C PRO A 149 -14.88 2.00 -21.45
N GLN A 150 -14.43 2.76 -20.45
CA GLN A 150 -13.06 3.28 -20.36
C GLN A 150 -12.06 2.14 -20.12
N LEU A 151 -12.39 1.25 -19.18
CA LEU A 151 -11.60 0.06 -18.89
C LEU A 151 -11.54 -0.88 -20.11
N GLU A 152 -12.66 -1.09 -20.80
CA GLU A 152 -12.73 -1.88 -22.03
C GLU A 152 -11.82 -1.30 -23.12
N ALA A 153 -11.80 0.02 -23.29
CA ALA A 153 -10.92 0.68 -24.25
C ALA A 153 -9.42 0.51 -23.91
N VAL A 154 -9.05 0.56 -22.63
CA VAL A 154 -7.68 0.29 -22.17
C VAL A 154 -7.31 -1.17 -22.40
N VAL A 155 -8.16 -2.11 -21.99
CA VAL A 155 -7.89 -3.55 -22.19
C VAL A 155 -7.78 -3.88 -23.67
N ALA A 156 -8.62 -3.29 -24.53
CA ALA A 156 -8.52 -3.47 -25.98
C ALA A 156 -7.21 -2.91 -26.56
N HIS A 157 -6.74 -1.77 -26.06
CA HIS A 157 -5.45 -1.18 -26.43
C HIS A 157 -4.29 -2.12 -26.04
N GLU A 158 -4.26 -2.58 -24.79
CA GLU A 158 -3.23 -3.51 -24.29
C GLU A 158 -3.28 -4.88 -24.97
N ALA A 159 -4.48 -5.39 -25.27
CA ALA A 159 -4.65 -6.63 -26.01
C ALA A 159 -4.11 -6.52 -27.44
N HIS A 160 -4.25 -5.36 -28.09
CA HIS A 160 -3.65 -5.15 -29.41
C HIS A 160 -2.13 -5.27 -29.36
N HIS A 161 -1.47 -4.70 -28.35
CA HIS A 161 -0.02 -4.80 -28.19
C HIS A 161 0.48 -6.25 -28.08
N ILE A 162 -0.32 -7.13 -27.47
CA ILE A 162 -0.01 -8.55 -27.36
C ILE A 162 -0.22 -9.28 -28.70
N LEU A 163 -1.31 -8.96 -29.40
CA LEU A 163 -1.68 -9.59 -30.67
C LEU A 163 -0.83 -9.13 -31.85
N SER A 164 -0.40 -7.86 -31.85
CA SER A 164 0.55 -7.33 -32.83
C SER A 164 1.94 -7.91 -32.61
N GLY A 165 2.25 -8.42 -31.41
CA GLY A 165 3.54 -8.96 -31.00
C GLY A 165 4.54 -7.89 -30.57
N ASP A 166 4.16 -6.61 -30.61
CA ASP A 166 5.07 -5.52 -30.23
C ASP A 166 5.41 -5.56 -28.73
N CYS A 167 4.47 -6.03 -27.91
CA CYS A 167 4.67 -6.23 -26.48
C CYS A 167 5.81 -7.22 -26.16
N LEU A 168 6.09 -8.19 -27.04
CA LEU A 168 7.15 -9.16 -26.84
C LEU A 168 8.53 -8.50 -26.92
N GLU A 169 8.75 -7.65 -27.93
CA GLU A 169 10.00 -6.90 -28.08
C GLU A 169 10.25 -6.00 -26.87
N THR A 170 9.23 -5.25 -26.45
CA THR A 170 9.34 -4.32 -25.32
C THR A 170 9.54 -5.06 -24.00
N THR A 171 8.88 -6.20 -23.81
CA THR A 171 9.06 -7.07 -22.63
C THR A 171 10.46 -7.66 -22.56
N VAL A 172 10.98 -8.19 -23.67
CA VAL A 172 12.33 -8.75 -23.73
C VAL A 172 13.36 -7.66 -23.46
N ALA A 173 13.21 -6.47 -24.07
CA ALA A 173 14.08 -5.33 -23.79
C ALA A 173 14.01 -4.87 -22.32
N ALA A 174 12.80 -4.74 -21.75
CA ALA A 174 12.60 -4.36 -20.35
C ALA A 174 13.21 -5.38 -19.38
N SER A 175 13.04 -6.67 -19.65
CA SER A 175 13.63 -7.76 -18.85
C SER A 175 15.17 -7.76 -18.93
N LEU A 176 15.72 -7.57 -20.13
CA LEU A 176 17.16 -7.59 -20.39
C LEU A 176 17.91 -6.40 -19.79
N PHE A 177 17.30 -5.21 -19.84
CA PHE A 177 17.99 -3.97 -19.48
C PHE A 177 17.43 -3.30 -18.22
N GLY A 178 16.16 -3.54 -17.86
CA GLY A 178 15.51 -2.94 -16.69
C GLY A 178 16.06 -3.44 -15.35
N THR A 179 16.38 -4.73 -15.28
CA THR A 179 17.06 -5.33 -14.11
C THR A 179 18.44 -4.70 -13.86
N TYR A 180 19.17 -4.37 -14.92
CA TYR A 180 20.46 -3.67 -14.84
C TYR A 180 20.30 -2.21 -14.43
N SER A 181 19.31 -1.48 -14.98
CA SER A 181 19.09 -0.09 -14.56
C SER A 181 18.77 0.02 -13.07
N ALA A 182 17.96 -0.88 -12.53
CA ALA A 182 17.64 -0.90 -11.10
C ALA A 182 18.87 -1.26 -10.24
N ALA A 183 19.68 -2.23 -10.67
CA ALA A 183 20.91 -2.62 -9.98
C ALA A 183 21.96 -1.50 -10.00
N LEU A 184 22.12 -0.82 -11.14
CA LEU A 184 23.06 0.29 -11.32
C LEU A 184 22.61 1.55 -10.58
N GLU A 185 21.31 1.84 -10.53
CA GLU A 185 20.76 2.97 -9.75
C GLU A 185 21.01 2.77 -8.25
N LYS A 186 20.86 1.52 -7.77
CA LYS A 186 21.15 1.13 -6.38
C LYS A 186 22.64 1.20 -6.05
N LEU A 187 23.50 0.73 -6.97
CA LEU A 187 24.95 0.81 -6.83
C LEU A 187 25.45 2.26 -6.87
N GLY A 188 24.94 3.07 -7.80
CA GLY A 188 25.28 4.48 -7.94
C GLY A 188 24.89 5.34 -6.73
N ARG A 189 23.78 5.02 -6.05
CA ARG A 189 23.42 5.65 -4.76
C ARG A 189 24.37 5.22 -3.63
N ALA A 190 24.83 3.97 -3.63
CA ALA A 190 25.77 3.45 -2.63
C ALA A 190 27.21 3.98 -2.82
N THR A 191 27.60 4.35 -4.04
CA THR A 191 28.97 4.79 -4.37
C THR A 191 29.16 6.31 -4.46
N ARG A 192 28.17 7.13 -4.04
CA ARG A 192 28.27 8.60 -3.94
C ARG A 192 29.31 9.00 -2.86
N GLY A 193 30.59 8.83 -3.18
CA GLY A 193 31.71 9.19 -2.30
C GLY A 193 33.08 8.57 -2.63
N ARG A 194 33.18 7.59 -3.54
CA ARG A 194 34.49 7.05 -3.97
C ARG A 194 34.69 7.23 -5.47
N ALA A 195 35.56 8.18 -5.79
CA ALA A 195 35.94 8.58 -7.14
C ALA A 195 36.68 7.47 -7.93
N PHE A 196 36.27 7.28 -9.19
CA PHE A 196 37.09 7.21 -10.41
C PHE A 196 38.26 6.20 -10.58
N ALA A 197 38.47 5.23 -9.70
CA ALA A 197 39.57 4.24 -9.87
C ALA A 197 39.15 2.85 -10.40
N SER A 198 37.87 2.62 -10.70
CA SER A 198 37.39 1.35 -11.26
C SER A 198 36.67 1.57 -12.59
N PRO A 199 36.64 0.59 -13.50
CA PRO A 199 35.92 0.73 -14.78
C PRO A 199 34.40 0.50 -14.66
N ALA A 200 33.92 0.10 -13.49
CA ALA A 200 32.51 -0.11 -13.17
C ALA A 200 31.55 1.08 -13.49
N PRO A 201 31.89 2.37 -13.25
CA PRO A 201 31.01 3.49 -13.57
C PRO A 201 30.92 3.75 -15.08
N VAL A 202 31.96 3.42 -15.87
CA VAL A 202 31.93 3.54 -17.34
C VAL A 202 31.01 2.47 -17.94
N VAL A 203 31.11 1.24 -17.44
CA VAL A 203 30.20 0.14 -17.83
C VAL A 203 28.76 0.45 -17.43
N ALA A 204 28.55 0.96 -16.22
CA ALA A 204 27.22 1.39 -15.75
C ALA A 204 26.63 2.50 -16.62
N TRP A 205 27.44 3.50 -16.98
CA TRP A 205 27.03 4.59 -17.86
C TRP A 205 26.69 4.10 -19.26
N LEU A 206 27.51 3.23 -19.86
CA LEU A 206 27.27 2.67 -21.19
C LEU A 206 25.96 1.85 -21.24
N LEU A 207 25.71 1.04 -20.22
CA LEU A 207 24.48 0.25 -20.07
C LEU A 207 23.23 1.13 -19.95
N LEU A 208 23.30 2.21 -19.15
CA LEU A 208 22.20 3.18 -18.98
C LEU A 208 21.95 3.99 -20.26
N ARG A 209 22.99 4.32 -21.03
CA ARG A 209 22.81 5.02 -22.32
C ARG A 209 22.24 4.09 -23.38
N LEU A 210 22.61 2.81 -23.36
CA LEU A 210 22.06 1.85 -24.31
C LEU A 210 20.59 1.56 -24.06
N SER A 211 20.15 1.42 -22.80
CA SER A 211 18.71 1.25 -22.49
C SER A 211 17.88 2.41 -23.03
N HIS A 212 18.39 3.65 -22.92
CA HIS A 212 17.76 4.84 -23.47
C HIS A 212 17.78 4.89 -25.01
N LEU A 213 18.83 4.35 -25.66
CA LEU A 213 18.87 4.25 -27.11
C LEU A 213 17.86 3.22 -27.63
N LEU A 214 17.74 2.07 -26.97
CA LEU A 214 16.77 1.04 -27.34
C LEU A 214 15.32 1.51 -27.14
N GLN A 215 15.08 2.39 -26.16
CA GLN A 215 13.79 3.08 -26.00
C GLN A 215 13.43 3.94 -27.22
N MET A 216 14.39 4.56 -27.90
CA MET A 216 14.13 5.34 -29.12
C MET A 216 13.82 4.47 -30.35
N PHE A 217 14.20 3.18 -30.33
CA PHE A 217 13.98 2.25 -31.45
C PHE A 217 12.55 1.68 -31.50
N ILE A 218 11.75 1.88 -30.44
CA ILE A 218 10.34 1.46 -30.42
C ILE A 218 9.52 2.50 -31.20
N SER A 219 8.89 2.05 -32.29
CA SER A 219 8.16 2.94 -33.21
C SER A 219 6.93 3.56 -32.55
N ARG A 220 6.85 4.90 -32.56
CA ARG A 220 5.69 5.69 -32.11
C ARG A 220 4.40 5.37 -32.85
N GLU A 221 4.52 4.88 -34.07
CA GLU A 221 3.38 4.48 -34.91
C GLU A 221 2.58 3.33 -34.29
N ARG A 222 3.23 2.53 -33.41
CA ARG A 222 2.61 1.45 -32.65
C ARG A 222 1.45 1.94 -31.79
N GLU A 223 1.65 3.02 -31.04
CA GLU A 223 0.64 3.55 -30.12
C GLU A 223 -0.60 4.04 -30.89
N TYR A 224 -0.41 4.70 -32.05
CA TYR A 224 -1.52 5.09 -32.92
C TYR A 224 -2.27 3.88 -33.51
N ARG A 225 -1.55 2.79 -33.85
CA ARG A 225 -2.17 1.54 -34.31
C ARG A 225 -2.95 0.86 -33.19
N ALA A 226 -2.42 0.86 -31.97
CA ALA A 226 -3.10 0.33 -30.80
C ALA A 226 -4.35 1.15 -30.44
N ASP A 227 -4.29 2.48 -30.53
CA ASP A 227 -5.46 3.35 -30.37
C ASP A 227 -6.53 3.05 -31.42
N ALA A 228 -6.14 3.00 -32.70
CA ALA A 228 -7.06 2.67 -33.79
C ALA A 228 -7.67 1.26 -33.65
N ALA A 229 -6.88 0.29 -33.19
CA ALA A 229 -7.33 -1.07 -32.94
C ALA A 229 -8.30 -1.14 -31.76
N SER A 230 -8.01 -0.43 -30.66
CA SER A 230 -8.91 -0.30 -29.51
C SER A 230 -10.26 0.26 -29.95
N VAL A 231 -10.27 1.37 -30.70
CA VAL A 231 -11.50 1.96 -31.26
C VAL A 231 -12.24 0.98 -32.18
N ARG A 232 -11.52 0.21 -32.99
CA ARG A 232 -12.13 -0.79 -33.86
C ARG A 232 -12.78 -1.93 -33.08
N MET A 233 -12.18 -2.33 -31.95
CA MET A 233 -12.70 -3.39 -31.06
C MET A 233 -13.90 -2.91 -30.25
N THR A 234 -13.79 -1.74 -29.60
CA THR A 234 -14.82 -1.22 -28.67
C THR A 234 -15.87 -0.34 -29.32
N ARG A 235 -15.61 0.14 -30.55
CA ARG A 235 -16.43 1.12 -31.27
C ARG A 235 -16.65 2.44 -30.52
N ASN A 236 -15.79 2.76 -29.55
CA ASN A 236 -15.93 3.94 -28.69
C ASN A 236 -14.63 4.77 -28.62
N PRO A 237 -14.39 5.69 -29.57
CA PRO A 237 -13.23 6.57 -29.55
C PRO A 237 -13.25 7.58 -28.39
N VAL A 238 -14.44 7.97 -27.90
CA VAL A 238 -14.57 8.93 -26.81
C VAL A 238 -14.10 8.33 -25.49
N ALA A 239 -14.42 7.06 -25.21
CA ALA A 239 -14.00 6.39 -23.97
C ALA A 239 -12.47 6.32 -23.83
N LEU A 240 -11.74 6.04 -24.91
CA LEU A 240 -10.27 6.04 -24.84
C LEU A 240 -9.72 7.46 -24.70
N ALA A 241 -10.31 8.46 -25.37
CA ALA A 241 -9.92 9.86 -25.23
C ALA A 241 -10.09 10.37 -23.79
N GLU A 242 -11.24 10.06 -23.16
CA GLU A 242 -11.51 10.37 -21.75
C GLU A 242 -10.50 9.70 -20.83
N THR A 243 -10.16 8.43 -21.11
CA THR A 243 -9.20 7.68 -20.31
C THR A 243 -7.80 8.30 -20.38
N LEU A 244 -7.29 8.59 -21.58
CA LEU A 244 -6.00 9.24 -21.77
C LEU A 244 -5.97 10.62 -21.11
N PHE A 245 -7.08 11.35 -21.16
CA PHE A 245 -7.23 12.62 -20.48
C PHE A 245 -7.16 12.46 -18.95
N SER A 246 -7.86 11.48 -18.36
CA SER A 246 -7.79 11.18 -16.92
C SER A 246 -6.40 10.70 -16.48
N LEU A 247 -5.74 9.88 -17.28
CA LEU A 247 -4.36 9.44 -17.04
C LEU A 247 -3.37 10.61 -17.07
N SER A 248 -3.62 11.61 -17.91
CA SER A 248 -2.71 12.76 -18.04
C SER A 248 -2.58 13.57 -16.74
N ARG A 249 -3.66 13.61 -15.93
CA ARG A 249 -3.81 14.41 -14.71
C ARG A 249 -3.65 13.62 -13.40
N SER A 250 -3.47 12.30 -13.49
CA SER A 250 -3.43 11.42 -12.32
C SER A 250 -2.02 10.95 -11.99
N TRP A 251 -1.80 10.49 -10.76
CA TRP A 251 -0.52 9.90 -10.38
C TRP A 251 -0.28 8.58 -11.13
N ARG A 252 0.80 8.52 -11.92
CA ARG A 252 1.10 7.41 -12.85
C ARG A 252 1.96 6.29 -12.26
N GLY A 253 2.31 6.38 -10.96
CA GLY A 253 3.08 5.34 -10.25
C GLY A 253 4.59 5.56 -10.19
N ALA A 254 5.04 6.81 -10.25
CA ALA A 254 6.46 7.17 -10.10
C ALA A 254 7.05 6.54 -8.82
N GLY A 255 8.12 5.76 -8.98
CA GLY A 255 8.83 5.10 -7.87
C GLY A 255 8.23 3.76 -7.40
N PHE A 256 7.00 3.43 -7.81
CA PHE A 256 6.39 2.12 -7.58
C PHE A 256 6.67 1.17 -8.75
N ILE A 257 6.49 1.65 -9.98
CA ILE A 257 6.88 0.91 -11.19
C ILE A 257 8.40 1.04 -11.32
N GLY A 258 9.12 -0.09 -11.26
CA GLY A 258 10.59 -0.12 -11.27
C GLY A 258 11.19 0.50 -12.53
N SER A 259 12.41 1.06 -12.40
CA SER A 259 13.15 1.62 -13.54
C SER A 259 13.37 0.55 -14.61
N GLY A 260 12.88 0.82 -15.83
CA GLY A 260 12.96 -0.09 -16.97
C GLY A 260 11.66 -0.81 -17.35
N LEU A 261 10.64 -0.83 -16.48
CA LEU A 261 9.29 -1.34 -16.83
C LEU A 261 8.37 -0.27 -17.44
N GLU A 262 8.85 0.98 -17.50
CA GLU A 262 8.12 2.17 -17.95
C GLU A 262 7.56 1.99 -19.38
N MET A 263 8.31 1.30 -20.25
CA MET A 263 7.96 1.04 -21.65
C MET A 263 6.84 0.01 -21.85
N LEU A 264 6.43 -0.70 -20.79
CA LEU A 264 5.32 -1.65 -20.84
C LEU A 264 3.98 -0.99 -20.51
N CYS A 265 4.02 0.21 -19.95
CA CYS A 265 2.86 0.92 -19.44
C CYS A 265 2.17 1.74 -20.54
N ILE A 266 0.85 1.90 -20.45
CA ILE A 266 0.08 2.78 -21.36
C ILE A 266 0.55 4.24 -21.28
N VAL A 267 1.00 4.66 -20.09
CA VAL A 267 1.59 5.98 -19.85
C VAL A 267 2.89 5.85 -19.04
N ASN A 268 3.86 6.70 -19.35
CA ASN A 268 5.13 6.74 -18.61
C ASN A 268 4.85 7.06 -17.12
N PRO A 269 5.27 6.19 -16.17
CA PRO A 269 5.07 6.40 -14.75
C PRO A 269 5.89 7.55 -14.16
N ARG A 270 7.03 7.90 -14.75
CA ARG A 270 7.86 9.04 -14.36
C ARG A 270 7.49 10.22 -15.24
N ALA A 271 6.44 10.95 -14.86
CA ALA A 271 6.05 12.16 -15.56
C ALA A 271 7.20 13.17 -15.58
N SER A 272 7.78 13.45 -16.75
CA SER A 272 8.68 14.58 -16.97
C SER A 272 7.96 15.65 -17.79
N SER A 273 8.24 16.93 -17.54
CA SER A 273 7.68 18.04 -18.34
C SER A 273 8.10 18.00 -19.81
N LEU A 274 9.13 17.22 -20.14
CA LEU A 274 9.62 16.99 -21.50
C LEU A 274 8.73 16.03 -22.31
N ASP A 275 8.09 15.05 -21.67
CA ASP A 275 7.26 14.04 -22.34
C ASP A 275 5.94 14.60 -22.90
N GLU A 276 5.47 15.73 -22.34
CA GLU A 276 4.25 16.43 -22.78
C GLU A 276 4.57 17.65 -23.68
N SER A 277 5.86 17.91 -23.96
CA SER A 277 6.30 19.04 -24.78
C SER A 277 6.29 18.72 -26.29
N GLU A 278 5.74 19.62 -27.10
CA GLU A 278 5.70 19.49 -28.56
C GLU A 278 6.96 20.12 -29.21
N GLY A 279 7.63 19.40 -30.13
CA GLY A 279 8.81 19.92 -30.86
C GLY A 279 9.77 18.82 -31.35
N PHE A 280 10.61 19.09 -32.36
CA PHE A 280 11.48 18.07 -32.97
C PHE A 280 12.43 17.37 -31.97
N PHE A 281 12.99 18.12 -31.00
CA PHE A 281 13.92 17.57 -30.01
C PHE A 281 13.23 16.83 -28.85
N SER A 282 12.03 17.27 -28.43
CA SER A 282 11.21 16.53 -27.46
C SER A 282 10.58 15.28 -28.09
N ASP A 283 10.22 15.38 -29.37
CA ASP A 283 9.80 14.28 -30.23
C ASP A 283 10.93 13.28 -30.55
N LEU A 284 12.18 13.52 -30.14
CA LEU A 284 13.27 12.54 -30.25
C LEU A 284 13.56 11.81 -28.95
N LEU A 285 13.19 12.39 -27.80
CA LEU A 285 13.56 11.89 -26.47
C LEU A 285 12.40 11.25 -25.69
N SER A 286 11.15 11.52 -26.06
CA SER A 286 9.97 10.93 -25.42
C SER A 286 9.71 9.49 -25.91
N THR A 287 9.42 8.59 -24.95
CA THR A 287 9.13 7.16 -25.18
C THR A 287 7.73 6.89 -25.70
N HIS A 288 6.80 7.83 -25.52
CA HIS A 288 5.43 7.76 -26.04
C HIS A 288 5.12 9.04 -26.84
N PRO A 289 4.28 8.98 -27.89
CA PRO A 289 3.80 10.20 -28.51
C PRO A 289 3.00 11.03 -27.48
N PRO A 290 3.07 12.36 -27.55
CA PRO A 290 2.41 13.23 -26.56
C PRO A 290 0.91 12.95 -26.51
N LEU A 291 0.37 12.84 -25.30
CA LEU A 291 -1.01 12.40 -25.07
C LEU A 291 -2.03 13.28 -25.80
N LYS A 292 -1.76 14.59 -25.87
CA LYS A 292 -2.60 15.56 -26.60
C LYS A 292 -2.79 15.21 -28.08
N LYS A 293 -1.74 14.73 -28.78
CA LYS A 293 -1.85 14.32 -30.19
C LYS A 293 -2.73 13.09 -30.34
N ARG A 294 -2.62 12.11 -29.42
CA ARG A 294 -3.48 10.92 -29.40
C ARG A 294 -4.94 11.30 -29.17
N ILE A 295 -5.21 12.09 -28.14
CA ILE A 295 -6.55 12.57 -27.79
C ILE A 295 -7.19 13.31 -28.98
N ASP A 296 -6.46 14.20 -29.65
CA ASP A 296 -6.95 14.95 -30.81
C ASP A 296 -7.39 14.03 -31.97
N VAL A 297 -6.63 12.96 -32.26
CA VAL A 297 -7.03 11.97 -33.27
C VAL A 297 -8.36 11.29 -32.90
N MET A 298 -8.52 10.90 -31.64
CA MET A 298 -9.75 10.23 -31.19
C MET A 298 -10.96 11.17 -31.21
N LEU A 299 -10.75 12.42 -30.78
CA LEU A 299 -11.77 13.46 -30.81
C LEU A 299 -12.20 13.81 -32.24
N LYS A 300 -11.26 13.87 -33.18
CA LYS A 300 -11.54 14.02 -34.62
C LYS A 300 -12.37 12.85 -35.16
N MET A 301 -12.06 11.61 -34.78
CA MET A 301 -12.87 10.43 -35.16
C MET A 301 -14.29 10.52 -34.62
N ALA A 302 -14.46 11.01 -33.39
CA ALA A 302 -15.76 11.16 -32.73
C ALA A 302 -16.53 12.43 -33.14
N ARG A 303 -15.88 13.38 -33.82
CA ARG A 303 -16.39 14.74 -34.07
C ARG A 303 -16.77 15.48 -32.78
N VAL A 304 -15.97 15.29 -31.72
CA VAL A 304 -16.17 15.89 -30.40
C VAL A 304 -15.04 16.89 -30.13
N SER A 305 -15.33 18.01 -29.45
CA SER A 305 -14.30 19.00 -29.08
C SER A 305 -13.67 18.68 -27.73
N ILE A 306 -12.47 19.21 -27.46
CA ILE A 306 -11.82 19.05 -26.15
C ILE A 306 -12.64 19.72 -25.03
N ALA A 307 -13.33 20.82 -25.33
CA ALA A 307 -14.19 21.54 -24.37
C ALA A 307 -15.42 20.70 -23.97
N GLU A 308 -16.01 19.98 -24.92
CA GLU A 308 -17.09 19.02 -24.67
C GLU A 308 -16.61 17.86 -23.77
N LEU A 309 -15.37 17.37 -23.98
CA LEU A 309 -14.76 16.35 -23.14
C LEU A 309 -14.49 16.85 -21.72
N HIS A 310 -14.02 18.09 -21.57
CA HIS A 310 -13.89 18.76 -20.26
C HIS A 310 -15.23 18.82 -19.53
N ALA A 311 -16.28 19.31 -20.20
CA ALA A 311 -17.62 19.41 -19.62
C ALA A 311 -18.18 18.03 -19.19
N ARG A 312 -17.89 16.97 -19.94
CA ARG A 312 -18.25 15.58 -19.57
C ARG A 312 -17.46 15.07 -18.35
N SER A 313 -16.17 15.43 -18.26
CA SER A 313 -15.33 15.05 -17.12
C SER A 313 -15.72 15.78 -15.83
N GLU A 314 -16.22 17.01 -15.93
CA GLU A 314 -16.64 17.85 -14.78
C GLU A 314 -18.07 17.54 -14.33
N LYS A 315 -18.98 17.19 -15.26
CA LYS A 315 -20.32 16.66 -14.95
C LYS A 315 -20.31 15.24 -14.36
N ARG A 316 -19.12 14.65 -14.19
CA ARG A 316 -18.98 13.35 -13.59
C ARG A 316 -19.24 13.50 -12.11
N ASP A 317 -20.45 13.16 -11.70
CA ASP A 317 -20.74 12.87 -10.31
C ASP A 317 -19.69 11.85 -9.81
N PRO A 318 -19.13 12.01 -8.60
CA PRO A 318 -18.34 10.95 -7.98
C PRO A 318 -19.11 9.63 -8.10
N PRO A 319 -18.42 8.47 -8.23
CA PRO A 319 -19.09 7.19 -8.43
C PRO A 319 -20.30 7.14 -7.51
N GLN A 320 -21.49 6.99 -8.11
CA GLN A 320 -22.74 6.95 -7.36
C GLN A 320 -22.48 6.01 -6.20
N LEU A 321 -22.45 6.57 -4.99
CA LEU A 321 -22.64 5.78 -3.79
C LEU A 321 -23.83 4.88 -4.12
N LEU A 322 -23.63 3.57 -3.95
CA LEU A 322 -24.67 2.56 -4.12
C LEU A 322 -26.00 3.18 -3.68
N PRO A 323 -27.08 3.06 -4.48
CA PRO A 323 -28.35 3.71 -4.19
C PRO A 323 -28.62 3.57 -2.70
N GLU A 324 -28.80 4.72 -2.01
CA GLU A 324 -28.99 4.78 -0.56
C GLU A 324 -29.84 3.60 -0.15
N GLU A 325 -29.22 2.65 0.55
CA GLU A 325 -29.94 1.52 1.10
C GLU A 325 -31.12 2.10 1.89
N PRO A 326 -32.33 1.57 1.71
CA PRO A 326 -33.53 2.15 2.29
C PRO A 326 -33.31 2.34 3.79
N ALA A 327 -33.36 3.61 4.23
CA ALA A 327 -33.32 4.09 5.62
C ALA A 327 -32.91 3.01 6.64
N GLY A 328 -31.64 2.59 6.59
CA GLY A 328 -31.04 1.80 7.65
C GLY A 328 -31.17 2.55 8.98
N PRO A 329 -31.08 1.87 10.14
CA PRO A 329 -31.14 2.54 11.43
C PRO A 329 -30.15 3.71 11.46
N SER A 330 -30.67 4.92 11.66
CA SER A 330 -29.83 6.10 11.83
C SER A 330 -29.08 5.98 13.14
N TYR A 331 -27.75 6.03 13.08
CA TYR A 331 -26.90 6.01 14.26
C TYR A 331 -26.53 7.43 14.67
N TYR A 332 -26.63 7.71 15.96
CA TYR A 332 -26.02 8.85 16.59
C TYR A 332 -24.83 8.37 17.42
N ALA A 333 -23.72 9.08 17.39
CA ALA A 333 -22.57 8.81 18.24
C ALA A 333 -22.07 10.07 18.92
N MET A 334 -21.64 9.91 20.17
CA MET A 334 -21.06 11.00 20.94
C MET A 334 -19.56 11.14 20.62
N ASN A 335 -19.15 12.32 20.17
CA ASN A 335 -17.76 12.59 19.82
C ASN A 335 -16.86 12.74 21.08
N PRO A 336 -15.53 12.86 20.94
CA PRO A 336 -14.63 13.09 22.07
C PRO A 336 -14.86 14.41 22.83
N LYS A 337 -15.56 15.37 22.24
CA LYS A 337 -15.98 16.64 22.88
C LYS A 337 -17.31 16.52 23.63
N GLN A 338 -17.87 15.31 23.74
CA GLN A 338 -19.15 15.01 24.38
C GLN A 338 -20.38 15.60 23.67
N GLU A 339 -20.30 15.79 22.35
CA GLU A 339 -21.39 16.27 21.52
C GLU A 339 -21.97 15.11 20.69
N TRP A 340 -23.29 14.96 20.67
CA TRP A 340 -23.97 13.99 19.80
C TRP A 340 -23.90 14.41 18.34
N GLN A 341 -23.43 13.51 17.48
CA GLN A 341 -23.38 13.68 16.03
C GLN A 341 -24.23 12.62 15.34
N GLY A 342 -24.85 12.98 14.22
CA GLY A 342 -25.71 12.11 13.42
C GLY A 342 -26.90 12.90 12.83
N PRO A 343 -27.82 12.22 12.12
CA PRO A 343 -27.85 10.78 11.87
C PRO A 343 -26.77 10.33 10.89
N PHE A 344 -26.10 9.21 11.18
CA PHE A 344 -25.17 8.55 10.27
C PHE A 344 -25.80 7.29 9.70
N SER A 345 -25.55 7.01 8.42
CA SER A 345 -25.72 5.67 7.86
C SER A 345 -24.70 4.70 8.47
N PHE A 346 -24.95 3.38 8.43
CA PHE A 346 -23.98 2.39 8.92
C PHE A 346 -22.61 2.55 8.24
N ALA A 347 -22.58 2.84 6.95
CA ALA A 347 -21.34 3.02 6.19
C ALA A 347 -20.57 4.29 6.63
N GLU A 348 -21.24 5.42 6.84
CA GLU A 348 -20.59 6.63 7.36
C GLU A 348 -20.11 6.43 8.80
N PHE A 349 -20.96 5.81 9.61
CA PHE A 349 -20.66 5.47 10.99
C PHE A 349 -19.42 4.58 11.10
N ALA A 350 -19.35 3.56 10.24
CA ALA A 350 -18.27 2.60 10.13
C ALA A 350 -16.92 3.18 9.74
N VAL A 351 -16.86 4.42 9.26
CA VAL A 351 -15.63 5.08 8.79
C VAL A 351 -15.21 6.23 9.72
N LEU A 352 -16.01 6.56 10.75
CA LEU A 352 -15.67 7.60 11.72
C LEU A 352 -14.30 7.32 12.38
N PRO A 353 -13.36 8.28 12.33
CA PRO A 353 -11.98 8.07 12.78
C PRO A 353 -11.85 8.02 14.30
N TRP A 354 -12.81 8.59 15.02
CA TRP A 354 -12.87 8.62 16.48
C TRP A 354 -13.83 7.57 17.06
N LEU A 355 -14.46 6.74 16.21
CA LEU A 355 -15.34 5.68 16.67
C LEU A 355 -14.53 4.57 17.36
N SER A 356 -14.89 4.30 18.60
CA SER A 356 -14.32 3.24 19.41
C SER A 356 -15.43 2.34 19.97
N PRO A 357 -15.11 1.11 20.40
CA PRO A 357 -16.02 0.24 21.13
C PRO A 357 -16.68 0.91 22.35
N LEU A 358 -15.98 1.87 22.98
CA LEU A 358 -16.47 2.62 24.14
C LEU A 358 -17.27 3.86 23.75
N THR A 359 -17.43 4.20 22.49
CA THR A 359 -18.23 5.35 22.09
C THR A 359 -19.69 5.11 22.49
N TRP A 360 -20.34 6.14 23.05
CA TRP A 360 -21.79 6.10 23.32
C TRP A 360 -22.55 6.30 22.02
N ILE A 361 -23.52 5.44 21.78
CA ILE A 361 -24.28 5.41 20.53
C ILE A 361 -25.77 5.29 20.82
N SER A 362 -26.57 5.73 19.87
CA SER A 362 -28.02 5.58 19.86
C SER A 362 -28.43 5.16 18.45
N ALA A 363 -29.19 4.06 18.34
CA ALA A 363 -29.65 3.53 17.07
C ALA A 363 -31.18 3.64 16.97
N GLY A 364 -31.70 4.34 15.95
CA GLY A 364 -33.12 4.32 15.59
C GLY A 364 -33.82 5.69 15.52
N THR A 365 -35.03 5.73 14.97
CA THR A 365 -35.88 6.92 14.80
C THR A 365 -37.12 6.82 15.71
N GLY A 366 -37.02 7.28 16.96
CA GLY A 366 -38.14 7.28 17.90
C GLY A 366 -37.77 7.75 19.30
N THR A 367 -38.74 8.19 20.10
CA THR A 367 -38.58 8.86 21.42
C THR A 367 -38.12 7.96 22.58
N ASP A 368 -37.70 6.72 22.31
CA ASP A 368 -37.26 5.75 23.33
C ASP A 368 -35.93 5.09 22.91
N GLN A 369 -34.94 5.93 22.58
CA GLN A 369 -33.61 5.51 22.15
C GLN A 369 -32.78 5.01 23.35
N ALA A 370 -32.50 3.70 23.39
CA ALA A 370 -31.53 3.13 24.31
C ALA A 370 -30.12 3.65 23.94
N VAL A 371 -29.50 4.37 24.88
CA VAL A 371 -28.11 4.85 24.75
C VAL A 371 -27.19 3.80 25.33
N ASP A 372 -26.48 3.11 24.44
CA ASP A 372 -25.59 2.02 24.76
C ASP A 372 -24.18 2.29 24.24
N ARG A 373 -23.20 1.51 24.72
CA ARG A 373 -21.83 1.54 24.20
C ARG A 373 -21.79 0.79 22.88
N ALA A 374 -20.97 1.25 21.94
CA ALA A 374 -20.85 0.65 20.61
C ALA A 374 -20.56 -0.87 20.64
N TRP A 375 -19.78 -1.36 21.60
CA TRP A 375 -19.48 -2.79 21.74
C TRP A 375 -20.69 -3.66 22.13
N GLN A 376 -21.75 -3.07 22.69
CA GLN A 376 -22.96 -3.83 23.05
C GLN A 376 -23.80 -4.18 21.82
N HIS A 377 -23.55 -3.54 20.67
CA HIS A 377 -24.18 -3.87 19.41
C HIS A 377 -23.35 -4.93 18.66
N PRO A 378 -23.92 -6.12 18.37
CA PRO A 378 -23.20 -7.20 17.69
C PRO A 378 -22.63 -6.79 16.32
N GLU A 379 -23.38 -5.98 15.57
CA GLU A 379 -23.02 -5.47 14.24
C GLU A 379 -21.77 -4.59 14.25
N LEU A 380 -21.55 -3.84 15.33
CA LEU A 380 -20.37 -2.98 15.48
C LEU A 380 -19.18 -3.73 16.03
N THR A 381 -19.42 -4.78 16.82
CA THR A 381 -18.35 -5.64 17.33
C THR A 381 -17.58 -6.30 16.19
N THR A 382 -18.26 -6.83 15.17
CA THR A 382 -17.61 -7.43 13.99
C THR A 382 -16.76 -6.40 13.23
N LEU A 383 -17.23 -5.16 13.12
CA LEU A 383 -16.49 -4.05 12.53
C LEU A 383 -15.20 -3.75 13.29
N PHE A 384 -15.24 -3.69 14.62
CA PHE A 384 -14.04 -3.44 15.42
C PHE A 384 -13.02 -4.59 15.31
N HIS A 385 -13.49 -5.84 15.27
CA HIS A 385 -12.62 -7.00 15.02
C HIS A 385 -11.95 -6.93 13.65
N ALA A 386 -12.69 -6.56 12.60
CA ALA A 386 -12.15 -6.41 11.25
C ALA A 386 -11.06 -5.33 11.19
N ARG A 387 -11.32 -4.14 11.77
CA ARG A 387 -10.34 -3.03 11.87
C ARG A 387 -9.05 -3.46 12.57
N LEU A 388 -9.17 -4.23 13.66
CA LEU A 388 -8.01 -4.73 14.40
C LEU A 388 -7.19 -5.73 13.57
N SER A 389 -7.86 -6.71 12.94
CA SER A 389 -7.21 -7.76 12.14
C SER A 389 -6.44 -7.24 10.92
N ALA A 390 -6.87 -6.12 10.35
CA ALA A 390 -6.17 -5.46 9.24
C ALA A 390 -4.87 -4.77 9.67
N THR A 391 -4.79 -4.34 10.93
CA THR A 391 -3.68 -3.52 11.44
C THR A 391 -2.66 -4.35 12.22
N GLU A 392 -3.10 -5.41 12.90
CA GLU A 392 -2.29 -6.15 13.87
C GLU A 392 -2.49 -7.67 13.76
N GLN A 393 -1.43 -8.44 13.98
CA GLN A 393 -1.52 -9.90 14.13
C GLN A 393 -2.21 -10.22 15.47
N VAL A 394 -3.52 -10.51 15.41
CA VAL A 394 -4.34 -10.94 16.55
C VAL A 394 -3.77 -12.24 17.11
N SER A 395 -3.41 -12.26 18.41
CA SER A 395 -2.73 -13.40 19.03
C SER A 395 -3.18 -13.66 20.48
N SER A 396 -4.46 -13.50 20.82
CA SER A 396 -4.95 -14.11 22.06
C SER A 396 -6.44 -14.43 22.06
N ASP A 397 -6.79 -15.57 22.67
CA ASP A 397 -8.17 -16.02 22.94
C ASP A 397 -8.88 -15.22 24.06
N ALA A 398 -8.32 -14.09 24.48
CA ALA A 398 -8.77 -13.32 25.64
C ALA A 398 -9.39 -11.98 25.22
N ALA A 399 -10.61 -11.71 25.70
CA ALA A 399 -11.35 -10.48 25.44
C ALA A 399 -11.09 -9.42 26.55
N CYS A 400 -11.03 -8.16 26.15
CA CYS A 400 -10.92 -7.02 27.05
C CYS A 400 -12.17 -6.94 27.95
N PRO A 401 -12.03 -6.84 29.27
CA PRO A 401 -13.17 -6.84 30.18
C PRO A 401 -13.98 -5.52 30.12
N SER A 402 -13.39 -4.44 29.60
CA SER A 402 -14.03 -3.12 29.52
C SER A 402 -14.76 -2.87 28.19
N CYS A 403 -14.36 -3.54 27.11
CA CYS A 403 -14.93 -3.30 25.76
C CYS A 403 -15.14 -4.55 24.90
N ALA A 404 -14.95 -5.74 25.47
CA ALA A 404 -15.13 -7.05 24.83
C ALA A 404 -14.26 -7.34 23.57
N GLN A 405 -13.34 -6.44 23.20
CA GLN A 405 -12.45 -6.62 22.05
C GLN A 405 -11.25 -7.53 22.35
N PRO A 406 -10.72 -8.28 21.37
CA PRO A 406 -9.59 -9.17 21.59
C PRO A 406 -8.32 -8.40 21.99
N LEU A 407 -7.53 -8.99 22.89
CA LEU A 407 -6.27 -8.42 23.35
C LEU A 407 -5.12 -8.76 22.38
N VAL A 408 -4.20 -7.81 22.21
CA VAL A 408 -3.03 -7.95 21.33
C VAL A 408 -1.75 -8.02 22.18
N VAL A 409 -0.80 -8.87 21.76
CA VAL A 409 0.49 -9.00 22.45
C VAL A 409 1.40 -7.86 22.01
N ARG A 410 1.81 -7.02 22.95
CA ARG A 410 2.73 -5.90 22.72
C ARG A 410 3.93 -5.95 23.65
N ASN A 411 5.05 -5.41 23.19
CA ASN A 411 6.25 -5.24 24.01
C ASN A 411 6.18 -3.88 24.72
N PHE A 412 5.98 -3.90 26.05
CA PHE A 412 6.03 -2.72 26.90
C PHE A 412 7.24 -2.84 27.84
N GLU A 413 8.15 -1.86 27.84
CA GLU A 413 9.40 -1.89 28.62
C GLU A 413 10.18 -3.22 28.48
N ARG A 414 10.31 -3.68 27.23
CA ARG A 414 10.95 -4.95 26.84
C ARG A 414 10.33 -6.17 27.55
N THR A 415 9.05 -6.11 27.88
CA THR A 415 8.27 -7.20 28.46
C THR A 415 7.00 -7.40 27.64
N GLN A 416 6.70 -8.64 27.27
CA GLN A 416 5.45 -8.96 26.59
C GLN A 416 4.27 -8.87 27.55
N ILE A 417 3.32 -8.00 27.19
CA ILE A 417 2.03 -7.81 27.86
C ILE A 417 0.89 -7.98 26.86
N ARG A 418 -0.33 -8.20 27.37
CA ARG A 418 -1.55 -8.17 26.54
C ARG A 418 -2.22 -6.83 26.73
N GLN A 419 -2.41 -6.07 25.66
CA GLN A 419 -3.00 -4.74 25.70
C GLN A 419 -4.19 -4.67 24.75
N CYS A 420 -5.23 -3.92 25.15
CA CYS A 420 -6.34 -3.61 24.28
C CYS A 420 -5.98 -2.40 23.40
N SER A 421 -6.07 -2.54 22.07
CA SER A 421 -5.77 -1.46 21.12
C SER A 421 -6.82 -0.34 21.10
N PHE A 422 -7.97 -0.54 21.75
CA PHE A 422 -9.07 0.44 21.80
C PHE A 422 -9.12 1.21 23.12
N CYS A 423 -9.25 0.53 24.27
CA CYS A 423 -9.32 1.21 25.57
C CYS A 423 -7.95 1.45 26.22
N GLY A 424 -6.86 0.89 25.66
CA GLY A 424 -5.51 1.03 26.21
C GLY A 424 -5.21 0.19 27.45
N GLY A 425 -6.21 -0.49 28.03
CA GLY A 425 -6.05 -1.33 29.22
C GLY A 425 -5.11 -2.52 29.00
N MET A 426 -4.44 -2.93 30.09
CA MET A 426 -3.33 -3.89 30.06
C MET A 426 -3.58 -5.06 31.03
N LEU A 427 -3.48 -6.28 30.51
CA LEU A 427 -3.49 -7.50 31.30
C LEU A 427 -2.06 -8.00 31.53
N ILE A 428 -1.64 -8.03 32.79
CA ILE A 428 -0.26 -8.34 33.18
C ILE A 428 -0.25 -9.47 34.20
N GLU A 429 0.63 -10.45 34.00
CA GLU A 429 0.92 -11.48 35.00
C GLU A 429 1.61 -10.85 36.22
N ASN A 430 1.18 -11.19 37.43
CA ASN A 430 1.68 -10.54 38.65
C ASN A 430 3.21 -10.59 38.79
N GLN A 431 3.84 -11.68 38.36
CA GLN A 431 5.30 -11.86 38.35
C GLN A 431 6.05 -10.87 37.41
N LYS A 432 5.39 -10.35 36.39
CA LYS A 432 5.99 -9.43 35.41
C LYS A 432 5.95 -7.96 35.89
N ILE A 433 5.05 -7.62 36.81
CA ILE A 433 4.80 -6.24 37.25
C ILE A 433 6.06 -5.61 37.87
N ALA A 434 6.70 -6.28 38.82
CA ALA A 434 7.89 -5.76 39.50
C ALA A 434 9.03 -5.40 38.52
N ARG A 435 9.22 -6.24 37.50
CA ARG A 435 10.22 -6.01 36.45
C ARG A 435 9.86 -4.84 35.54
N ILE A 436 8.58 -4.62 35.25
CA ILE A 436 8.12 -3.47 34.46
C ILE A 436 8.31 -2.17 35.25
N LEU A 437 7.95 -2.17 36.54
CA LEU A 437 8.14 -1.01 37.42
C LEU A 437 9.63 -0.65 37.57
N ALA A 438 10.52 -1.65 37.63
CA ALA A 438 11.97 -1.42 37.70
C ALA A 438 12.60 -0.85 36.41
N ARG A 439 11.91 -0.93 35.27
CA ARG A 439 12.42 -0.51 33.95
C ARG A 439 11.87 0.85 33.48
N ALA A 440 11.08 1.53 34.30
CA ALA A 440 10.42 2.78 33.93
C ALA A 440 11.40 3.85 33.37
N PRO A 441 10.99 4.64 32.35
CA PRO A 441 11.82 5.71 31.79
C PRO A 441 12.08 6.82 32.82
N ARG A 442 13.22 7.53 32.70
CA ARG A 442 13.68 8.52 33.70
C ARG A 442 12.79 9.77 33.87
N SER A 443 11.80 9.98 33.02
CA SER A 443 10.90 11.15 33.07
C SER A 443 9.48 10.76 32.67
N CYS A 444 8.49 11.10 33.51
CA CYS A 444 7.07 11.00 33.17
C CYS A 444 6.67 12.11 32.19
N SER A 445 5.61 11.89 31.42
CA SER A 445 4.96 12.99 30.70
C SER A 445 4.22 13.92 31.68
N GLU A 446 4.14 15.20 31.34
CA GLU A 446 3.43 16.21 32.14
C GLU A 446 1.96 15.82 32.40
N ARG A 447 1.30 15.24 31.38
CA ARG A 447 -0.06 14.70 31.48
C ARG A 447 -0.19 13.61 32.54
N VAL A 448 0.67 12.59 32.51
CA VAL A 448 0.63 11.47 33.46
C VAL A 448 0.97 11.94 34.87
N GLN A 449 1.90 12.88 35.00
CA GLN A 449 2.25 13.48 36.28
C GLN A 449 1.06 14.21 36.91
N ALA A 450 0.35 15.05 36.14
CA ALA A 450 -0.83 15.76 36.62
C ALA A 450 -1.96 14.79 37.00
N LEU A 451 -2.20 13.77 36.17
CA LEU A 451 -3.21 12.74 36.43
C LEU A 451 -2.89 11.93 37.71
N ALA A 452 -1.64 11.53 37.88
CA ALA A 452 -1.17 10.80 39.06
C ALA A 452 -1.36 11.62 40.34
N GLN A 453 -1.02 12.92 40.31
CA GLN A 453 -1.19 13.82 41.46
C GLN A 453 -2.67 14.01 41.82
N ALA A 454 -3.53 14.25 40.83
CA ALA A 454 -4.97 14.38 41.03
C ALA A 454 -5.58 13.10 41.63
N THR A 455 -5.17 11.94 41.11
CA THR A 455 -5.61 10.61 41.57
C THR A 455 -5.20 10.35 43.02
N LEU A 456 -3.94 10.63 43.37
CA LEU A 456 -3.45 10.52 44.75
C LEU A 456 -4.24 11.41 45.72
N ASN A 457 -4.45 12.68 45.35
CA ASN A 457 -5.19 13.64 46.17
C ASN A 457 -6.65 13.18 46.36
N HIS A 458 -7.31 12.74 45.29
CA HIS A 458 -8.70 12.28 45.31
C HIS A 458 -8.88 11.03 46.19
N HIS A 459 -8.07 9.98 45.99
CA HIS A 459 -8.18 8.75 46.77
C HIS A 459 -7.78 8.96 48.24
N GLN A 460 -6.79 9.80 48.52
CA GLN A 460 -6.42 10.15 49.90
C GLN A 460 -7.56 10.91 50.61
N PHE A 461 -8.18 11.89 49.93
CA PHE A 461 -9.33 12.62 50.47
C PHE A 461 -10.51 11.69 50.75
N ASN A 462 -10.89 10.86 49.77
CA ASN A 462 -11.99 9.89 49.93
C ASN A 462 -11.70 8.88 51.05
N ARG A 463 -10.44 8.48 51.24
CA ARG A 463 -10.03 7.59 52.33
C ARG A 463 -10.18 8.26 53.70
N VAL A 464 -9.72 9.51 53.84
CA VAL A 464 -9.88 10.29 55.09
C VAL A 464 -11.36 10.57 55.37
N ALA A 465 -12.14 10.92 54.35
CA ALA A 465 -13.58 11.13 54.47
C ALA A 465 -14.32 9.84 54.90
N ARG A 466 -14.00 8.69 54.30
CA ARG A 466 -14.55 7.37 54.69
C ARG A 466 -14.15 6.96 56.11
N ASN A 467 -12.91 7.24 56.53
CA ASN A 467 -12.47 6.97 57.90
C ASN A 467 -13.17 7.86 58.94
N ARG A 468 -13.56 9.09 58.57
CA ARG A 468 -14.29 10.01 59.46
C ARG A 468 -15.78 9.68 59.61
N GLN A 469 -16.42 9.10 58.59
CA GLN A 469 -17.86 8.89 58.57
C GLN A 469 -18.33 7.53 59.13
N GLY A 470 -17.44 6.65 59.60
CA GLY A 470 -17.81 5.38 60.22
C GLY A 470 -18.53 4.44 59.26
N ASN A 471 -17.79 3.51 58.67
CA ASN A 471 -18.23 2.43 57.77
C ASN A 471 -19.55 2.69 56.99
N PRO A 472 -19.52 3.55 55.95
CA PRO A 472 -20.64 3.58 55.02
C PRO A 472 -20.65 2.22 54.32
N ARG A 473 -21.80 1.53 54.37
CA ARG A 473 -22.08 0.29 53.63
C ARG A 473 -21.42 0.37 52.25
N ARG A 474 -20.66 -0.69 51.88
CA ARG A 474 -20.05 -0.86 50.54
C ARG A 474 -20.95 -0.20 49.51
N GLN A 475 -20.46 0.83 48.83
CA GLN A 475 -21.20 1.47 47.73
C GLN A 475 -21.77 0.34 46.86
N PRO A 476 -23.10 0.18 46.78
CA PRO A 476 -23.68 -0.86 45.97
C PRO A 476 -23.39 -0.53 44.50
N GLY A 477 -22.88 -1.51 43.75
CA GLY A 477 -23.17 -1.56 42.32
C GLY A 477 -22.10 -1.11 41.33
N VAL A 478 -20.79 -1.09 41.66
CA VAL A 478 -19.80 -1.12 40.57
C VAL A 478 -19.61 -2.59 40.14
N PRO A 479 -20.02 -2.97 38.92
CA PRO A 479 -19.88 -4.33 38.46
C PRO A 479 -18.39 -4.71 38.42
N LEU A 480 -18.05 -5.85 39.03
CA LEU A 480 -16.70 -6.37 39.00
C LEU A 480 -16.37 -6.88 37.59
N LEU A 481 -15.23 -6.47 37.05
CA LEU A 481 -14.75 -6.94 35.76
C LEU A 481 -14.42 -8.44 35.83
N ALA A 482 -14.71 -9.19 34.77
CA ALA A 482 -14.35 -10.61 34.66
C ALA A 482 -12.88 -10.76 34.22
N CYS A 483 -12.11 -11.72 34.78
CA CYS A 483 -10.73 -12.00 34.34
C CYS A 483 -10.76 -12.45 32.88
N PRO A 484 -10.06 -11.79 31.94
CA PRO A 484 -10.00 -12.19 30.53
C PRO A 484 -9.50 -13.61 30.28
N LYS A 485 -8.82 -14.21 31.26
CA LYS A 485 -8.23 -15.55 31.18
C LYS A 485 -9.11 -16.65 31.77
N CYS A 486 -9.91 -16.36 32.80
CA CYS A 486 -10.68 -17.40 33.52
C CYS A 486 -12.14 -17.03 33.81
N ALA A 487 -12.61 -15.88 33.34
CA ALA A 487 -13.96 -15.34 33.53
C ALA A 487 -14.42 -15.09 34.98
N ASN A 488 -13.61 -15.45 35.99
CA ASN A 488 -13.93 -15.15 37.39
C ASN A 488 -13.89 -13.64 37.69
N PRO A 489 -14.74 -13.13 38.60
CA PRO A 489 -14.76 -11.72 38.96
C PRO A 489 -13.42 -11.28 39.57
N MET A 490 -12.93 -10.12 39.14
CA MET A 490 -11.73 -9.49 39.67
C MET A 490 -12.09 -8.62 40.88
N SER A 491 -11.23 -8.62 41.89
CA SER A 491 -11.36 -7.74 43.04
C SER A 491 -10.67 -6.41 42.76
N ARG A 492 -11.43 -5.32 42.81
CA ARG A 492 -10.89 -3.96 42.76
C ARG A 492 -10.28 -3.56 44.10
N GLY A 493 -9.06 -3.03 44.07
CA GLY A 493 -8.42 -2.48 45.26
C GLY A 493 -7.12 -1.76 44.93
N PHE A 494 -6.56 -1.04 45.89
CA PHE A 494 -5.29 -0.34 45.65
C PHE A 494 -4.14 -1.30 45.37
N TYR A 495 -3.23 -0.89 44.48
CA TYR A 495 -2.01 -1.64 44.20
C TYR A 495 -1.20 -1.83 45.49
N SER A 496 -1.03 -0.76 46.27
CA SER A 496 -0.48 -0.84 47.62
C SER A 496 -0.99 0.30 48.49
N TYR A 497 -0.92 0.18 49.80
CA TYR A 497 -1.29 1.27 50.70
C TYR A 497 -0.40 2.52 50.57
N ALA A 498 0.80 2.37 50.01
CA ALA A 498 1.72 3.46 49.72
C ALA A 498 1.43 4.15 48.37
N HIS A 499 0.87 3.41 47.41
CA HIS A 499 0.60 3.87 46.05
C HIS A 499 -0.88 3.65 45.76
N LEU A 500 -1.69 4.69 45.99
CA LEU A 500 -3.16 4.67 45.95
C LEU A 500 -3.72 4.64 44.51
N VAL A 501 -3.15 3.79 43.66
CA VAL A 501 -3.66 3.49 42.31
C VAL A 501 -4.56 2.27 42.43
N GLU A 502 -5.82 2.39 42.01
CA GLU A 502 -6.74 1.24 41.98
C GLU A 502 -6.31 0.27 40.86
N VAL A 503 -6.44 -1.02 41.12
CA VAL A 503 -6.15 -2.09 40.15
C VAL A 503 -7.16 -3.22 40.35
N ASP A 504 -7.46 -3.95 39.26
CA ASP A 504 -8.36 -5.08 39.29
C ASP A 504 -7.56 -6.40 39.28
N ARG A 505 -7.62 -7.15 40.39
CA ARG A 505 -6.84 -8.38 40.56
C ARG A 505 -7.72 -9.62 40.49
N CYS A 506 -7.27 -10.65 39.78
CA CYS A 506 -7.92 -11.95 39.83
C CYS A 506 -7.20 -12.91 40.78
N SER A 507 -7.93 -13.38 41.79
CA SER A 507 -7.42 -14.36 42.78
C SER A 507 -7.19 -15.76 42.21
N PHE A 508 -7.77 -16.09 41.05
CA PHE A 508 -7.67 -17.42 40.44
C PHE A 508 -6.57 -17.50 39.37
N CYS A 509 -6.50 -16.50 38.48
CA CYS A 509 -5.61 -16.52 37.33
C CYS A 509 -4.23 -15.87 37.63
N ASN A 510 -4.05 -15.21 38.78
CA ASN A 510 -2.84 -14.45 39.17
C ASN A 510 -2.40 -13.37 38.15
N HIS A 511 -3.40 -12.75 37.50
CA HIS A 511 -3.21 -11.61 36.61
C HIS A 511 -3.84 -10.37 37.25
N THR A 512 -3.26 -9.22 36.93
CA THR A 512 -3.80 -7.90 37.27
C THR A 512 -4.15 -7.18 35.98
N TRP A 513 -5.35 -6.59 35.96
CA TRP A 513 -5.79 -5.67 34.94
C TRP A 513 -5.51 -4.24 35.41
N PHE A 514 -4.90 -3.47 34.51
CA PHE A 514 -4.69 -2.03 34.66
C PHE A 514 -5.53 -1.33 33.60
N ASP A 515 -6.36 -0.38 34.02
CA ASP A 515 -7.06 0.51 33.11
C ASP A 515 -6.05 1.50 32.45
N GLN A 516 -6.56 2.30 31.53
CA GLN A 516 -5.74 3.26 30.79
C GLN A 516 -4.96 4.17 31.76
N ASP A 517 -3.67 4.36 31.49
CA ASP A 517 -2.74 5.18 32.27
C ASP A 517 -2.42 4.70 33.71
N GLU A 518 -3.12 3.70 34.27
CA GLU A 518 -2.89 3.26 35.67
C GLU A 518 -1.47 2.75 35.94
N LEU A 519 -0.93 1.94 35.02
CA LEU A 519 0.43 1.42 35.15
C LEU A 519 1.48 2.52 35.04
N GLU A 520 1.27 3.49 34.14
CA GLU A 520 2.16 4.63 33.94
C GLU A 520 2.11 5.59 35.13
N MET A 521 0.91 5.84 35.67
CA MET A 521 0.74 6.58 36.92
C MET A 521 1.48 5.89 38.07
N LEU A 522 1.34 4.58 38.20
CA LEU A 522 2.03 3.81 39.24
C LEU A 522 3.56 3.92 39.11
N GLN A 523 4.11 3.82 37.89
CA GLN A 523 5.54 4.06 37.63
C GLN A 523 5.95 5.47 38.04
N CYS A 524 5.14 6.47 37.66
CA CYS A 524 5.44 7.87 37.94
C CYS A 524 5.47 8.20 39.44
N ILE A 525 4.49 7.68 40.20
CA ILE A 525 4.40 7.88 41.65
C ILE A 525 5.62 7.27 42.35
N ILE A 526 6.00 6.04 41.99
CA ILE A 526 7.15 5.33 42.58
C ILE A 526 8.45 6.10 42.31
N GLN A 527 8.64 6.53 41.07
CA GLN A 527 9.87 7.18 40.63
C GLN A 527 10.08 8.57 41.22
N ASN A 528 9.04 9.40 41.16
CA ASN A 528 9.10 10.78 41.66
C ASN A 528 8.80 10.88 43.16
N ARG A 529 8.55 9.74 43.83
CA ARG A 529 8.17 9.66 45.25
C ARG A 529 7.02 10.61 45.58
N MET A 530 6.02 10.66 44.68
CA MET A 530 4.92 11.61 44.76
C MET A 530 4.11 11.33 46.04
N LYS A 531 3.69 12.41 46.69
CA LYS A 531 2.86 12.37 47.88
C LYS A 531 1.60 13.18 47.63
N PRO A 532 0.48 12.82 48.27
CA PRO A 532 -0.72 13.65 48.19
C PRO A 532 -0.43 15.04 48.76
N GLU A 533 -0.75 16.05 47.97
CA GLU A 533 -0.68 17.46 48.34
C GLU A 533 -1.97 17.77 49.10
N ILE A 534 -1.95 17.65 50.42
CA ILE A 534 -3.05 18.11 51.25
C ILE A 534 -2.51 19.21 52.15
N ASN A 535 -2.90 20.46 51.85
CA ASN A 535 -3.09 21.47 52.87
C ASN A 535 -4.27 20.99 53.73
N LEU A 536 -3.97 20.32 54.84
CA LEU A 536 -4.96 20.15 55.90
C LEU A 536 -5.23 21.57 56.41
N PRO A 537 -6.48 22.08 56.45
CA PRO A 537 -6.73 23.33 57.16
C PRO A 537 -6.22 23.13 58.58
N THR A 538 -5.29 24.00 58.99
CA THR A 538 -4.74 23.99 60.34
C THR A 538 -5.90 24.20 61.31
N MET A 539 -5.81 23.60 62.50
CA MET A 539 -6.83 23.73 63.56
C MET A 539 -7.04 25.18 64.01
N GLU A 540 -6.24 26.14 63.54
CA GLU A 540 -6.38 27.58 63.79
C GLU A 540 -7.46 28.25 62.93
N GLU A 541 -7.85 27.70 61.77
CA GLU A 541 -8.95 28.23 60.95
C GLU A 541 -10.34 27.76 61.43
N ARG A 542 -10.41 27.09 62.59
CA ARG A 542 -11.65 26.58 63.21
C ARG A 542 -11.94 27.17 64.59
N ALA A 543 -11.22 28.23 65.00
CA ALA A 543 -11.51 28.99 66.22
C ALA A 543 -12.28 30.26 65.89
#